data_AF-A0AAZ3P601-F1
#
_entry.id   AF-A0AAZ3P601-F1
#
_cell.length_a   1.000
_cell.length_b   1.000
_cell.length_c   1.000
_cell.angle_alpha   90.00
_cell.angle_beta   90.00
_cell.angle_gamma   90.00
#
_symmetry.space_group_name_H-M   'P 1'
#
loop_
_entity.id
_entity.type
_entity.pdbx_description
1 polymer ?
#
loop_
_entity_poly.entity_id
_entity_poly.type
_entity_poly.pdbx_seq_one_letter_code
_entity_poly.pdbx_strand_id
1 'polypeptide(L)'
;MSPVEKKRRSLTHTLDSSTVRAGVAAAALTTSQSLLVPGPVQSQVVEYSVDVSLPEHFLLPHTITLPVARDARVTQDNLTDSEVVMVPLRFHAHVAGRFQCQLVLQSWRDIRVYLLEAVVTAEGDHAQLEFTTPAHLSVTQDIPLINESRQDW
;
A
#
# COMPACT_ATOMS: atom_id res chain seq x y z
N MET A 1 11.69 0.92 -46.35
CA MET A 1 10.23 1.16 -46.25
C MET A 1 9.62 0.96 -47.64
N SER A 2 8.53 0.19 -47.78
CA SER A 2 7.99 -0.14 -49.10
C SER A 2 7.24 1.05 -49.74
N PRO A 3 7.06 1.07 -51.08
CA PRO A 3 6.35 2.15 -51.77
C PRO A 3 4.88 2.29 -51.31
N VAL A 4 4.23 1.15 -51.05
CA VAL A 4 2.84 1.09 -50.55
C VAL A 4 2.74 1.68 -49.15
N GLU A 5 3.68 1.34 -48.26
CA GLU A 5 3.72 1.86 -46.89
C GLU A 5 4.01 3.36 -46.84
N LYS A 6 4.83 3.88 -47.77
CA LYS A 6 5.12 5.32 -47.88
C LYS A 6 3.88 6.11 -48.27
N LYS A 7 3.10 5.62 -49.22
CA LYS A 7 1.83 6.25 -49.63
C LYS A 7 0.82 6.26 -48.47
N ARG A 8 0.70 5.14 -47.75
CA ARG A 8 -0.19 5.03 -46.59
C ARG A 8 0.14 6.07 -45.52
N ARG A 9 1.42 6.20 -45.15
CA ARG A 9 1.88 7.16 -44.12
C ARG A 9 1.75 8.62 -44.56
N SER A 10 1.93 8.89 -45.84
CA SER A 10 1.69 10.22 -46.42
C SER A 10 0.23 10.64 -46.31
N LEU A 11 -0.72 9.71 -46.47
CA LEU A 11 -2.15 9.98 -46.34
C LEU A 11 -2.59 10.16 -44.88
N THR A 12 -1.97 9.42 -43.97
CA THR A 12 -2.32 9.47 -42.54
C THR A 12 -1.53 10.51 -41.75
N HIS A 13 -0.73 11.37 -42.41
CA HIS A 13 0.15 12.35 -41.75
C HIS A 13 1.09 11.76 -40.68
N THR A 14 1.51 10.51 -40.86
CA THR A 14 2.41 9.80 -39.94
C THR A 14 3.76 9.47 -40.58
N LEU A 15 4.13 10.20 -41.63
CA LEU A 15 5.37 9.99 -42.36
C LEU A 15 6.60 10.26 -41.47
N ASP A 16 6.49 11.27 -40.61
CA ASP A 16 7.51 11.65 -39.63
C ASP A 16 7.26 11.02 -38.24
N SER A 17 6.20 10.22 -38.09
CA SER A 17 5.93 9.49 -36.86
C SER A 17 6.76 8.21 -36.81
N SER A 18 7.75 8.18 -35.92
CA SER A 18 8.48 6.98 -35.58
C SER A 18 8.08 6.47 -34.20
N THR A 19 7.71 5.20 -34.11
CA THR A 19 7.65 4.47 -32.85
C THR A 19 8.90 3.62 -32.74
N VAL A 20 9.76 3.89 -31.78
CA VAL A 20 10.92 3.03 -31.51
C VAL A 20 10.45 1.90 -30.61
N ARG A 21 10.69 0.64 -30.99
CA ARG A 21 10.46 -0.48 -30.06
C ARG A 21 11.39 -0.30 -28.86
N ALA A 22 10.89 -0.55 -27.66
CA ALA A 22 11.64 -0.37 -26.40
C ALA A 22 13.05 -0.99 -26.47
N GLY A 23 13.19 -2.18 -27.06
CA GLY A 23 14.49 -2.85 -27.22
C GLY A 23 15.51 -2.13 -28.12
N VAL A 24 15.06 -1.35 -29.10
CA VAL A 24 15.95 -0.56 -29.97
C VAL A 24 16.34 0.75 -29.32
N ALA A 25 15.41 1.41 -28.61
CA ALA A 25 15.72 2.59 -27.80
C ALA A 25 16.73 2.23 -26.71
N ALA A 26 16.52 1.07 -26.08
CA ALA A 26 17.41 0.50 -25.10
C ALA A 26 18.85 0.29 -25.61
N ALA A 27 19.00 -0.27 -26.81
CA ALA A 27 20.31 -0.51 -27.41
C ALA A 27 21.04 0.77 -27.88
N ALA A 28 20.29 1.85 -28.14
CA ALA A 28 20.83 3.14 -28.57
C ALA A 28 21.31 4.03 -27.41
N LEU A 29 20.96 3.70 -26.17
CA LEU A 29 21.42 4.43 -24.98
C LEU A 29 22.86 4.02 -24.66
N THR A 30 23.78 4.98 -24.64
CA THR A 30 25.13 4.79 -24.10
C THR A 30 25.06 4.46 -22.61
N THR A 31 26.06 3.74 -22.10
CA THR A 31 26.13 3.17 -20.74
C THR A 31 25.79 4.18 -19.62
N SER A 32 26.04 5.48 -19.83
CA SER A 32 25.73 6.56 -18.89
C SER A 32 24.27 7.06 -18.91
N GLN A 33 23.48 6.71 -19.94
CA GLN A 33 22.03 6.93 -20.00
C GLN A 33 21.23 5.63 -19.80
N SER A 34 21.91 4.49 -19.60
CA SER A 34 21.36 3.14 -19.47
C SER A 34 20.89 2.78 -18.04
N LEU A 35 20.53 3.77 -17.21
CA LEU A 35 19.93 3.48 -15.89
C LEU A 35 18.53 2.83 -15.98
N LEU A 36 18.00 2.62 -17.20
CA LEU A 36 16.63 2.15 -17.43
C LEU A 36 16.50 0.96 -18.40
N VAL A 37 17.59 0.27 -18.77
CA VAL A 37 17.51 -0.94 -19.63
C VAL A 37 18.06 -2.16 -18.89
N PRO A 38 17.23 -3.15 -18.54
CA PRO A 38 17.70 -4.31 -17.82
C PRO A 38 18.26 -5.39 -18.77
N GLY A 39 19.54 -5.70 -18.60
CA GLY A 39 20.11 -7.05 -18.81
C GLY A 39 19.57 -8.07 -17.80
N PRO A 40 20.07 -9.32 -17.80
CA PRO A 40 19.31 -10.52 -17.48
C PRO A 40 18.65 -10.48 -16.10
N VAL A 41 17.38 -10.89 -16.10
CA VAL A 41 16.52 -11.38 -15.00
C VAL A 41 17.14 -11.32 -13.60
N GLN A 42 17.24 -10.13 -13.04
CA GLN A 42 17.32 -9.94 -11.59
C GLN A 42 15.98 -9.34 -11.17
N SER A 43 15.23 -10.05 -10.31
CA SER A 43 14.11 -9.44 -9.59
C SER A 43 14.64 -8.18 -8.93
N GLN A 44 14.19 -7.02 -9.39
CA GLN A 44 14.71 -5.76 -8.89
C GLN A 44 14.12 -5.59 -7.49
N VAL A 45 14.92 -5.76 -6.45
CA VAL A 45 14.50 -5.47 -5.08
C VAL A 45 14.56 -3.96 -4.89
N VAL A 46 13.52 -3.40 -4.27
CA VAL A 46 13.45 -1.97 -3.92
C VAL A 46 13.49 -1.84 -2.42
N GLU A 47 14.44 -1.06 -1.96
CA GLU A 47 14.57 -0.66 -0.57
C GLU A 47 13.64 0.52 -0.30
N TYR A 48 12.90 0.45 0.80
CA TYR A 48 12.02 1.51 1.28
C TYR A 48 12.49 1.94 2.66
N SER A 49 12.60 3.26 2.88
CA SER A 49 12.64 3.82 4.23
C SER A 49 11.25 3.79 4.83
N VAL A 50 11.18 3.55 6.14
CA VAL A 50 9.94 3.33 6.88
C VAL A 50 9.80 4.43 7.93
N ASP A 51 8.72 5.19 7.85
CA ASP A 51 8.35 6.19 8.84
C ASP A 51 6.97 5.90 9.43
N VAL A 52 6.78 6.22 10.71
CA VAL A 52 5.51 6.05 11.43
C VAL A 52 5.08 7.32 12.15
N SER A 53 3.78 7.59 12.18
CA SER A 53 3.24 8.74 12.92
C SER A 53 3.16 8.52 14.44
N LEU A 54 3.20 7.26 14.91
CA LEU A 54 3.13 6.90 16.34
C LEU A 54 4.30 5.97 16.73
N PRO A 55 5.55 6.46 16.75
CA PRO A 55 6.73 5.65 17.05
C PRO A 55 6.74 5.11 18.49
N GLU A 56 6.07 5.78 19.42
CA GLU A 56 5.91 5.36 20.82
C GLU A 56 4.96 4.16 21.01
N HIS A 57 4.30 3.70 19.95
CA HIS A 57 3.34 2.58 20.02
C HIS A 57 3.61 1.52 18.96
N PHE A 58 4.10 1.92 17.78
CA PHE A 58 4.35 1.04 16.65
C PHE A 58 5.84 1.04 16.32
N LEU A 59 6.49 -0.09 16.60
CA LEU A 59 7.91 -0.30 16.31
C LEU A 59 8.04 -1.17 15.05
N LEU A 60 8.65 -0.58 14.02
CA LEU A 60 9.00 -1.23 12.76
C LEU A 60 10.50 -1.05 12.47
N PRO A 61 11.10 -1.88 11.61
CA PRO A 61 12.40 -1.58 11.03
C PRO A 61 12.37 -0.24 10.30
N HIS A 62 13.49 0.49 10.33
CA HIS A 62 13.66 1.75 9.59
C HIS A 62 13.71 1.55 8.07
N THR A 63 13.94 0.30 7.63
CA THR A 63 14.10 -0.07 6.24
C THR A 63 13.48 -1.44 5.98
N ILE A 64 12.78 -1.59 4.85
CA ILE A 64 12.34 -2.89 4.33
C ILE A 64 12.65 -3.04 2.85
N THR A 65 12.73 -4.27 2.38
CA THR A 65 12.99 -4.60 0.98
C THR A 65 11.78 -5.30 0.37
N LEU A 66 11.25 -4.75 -0.73
CA LEU A 66 10.15 -5.35 -1.48
C LEU A 66 10.63 -5.76 -2.87
N PRO A 67 10.31 -6.98 -3.32
CA PRO A 67 10.61 -7.37 -4.69
C PRO A 67 9.67 -6.66 -5.68
N VAL A 68 10.21 -6.31 -6.85
CA VAL A 68 9.43 -5.75 -7.95
C VAL A 68 9.10 -6.86 -8.94
N ALA A 69 7.87 -7.36 -8.88
CA ALA A 69 7.31 -8.21 -9.92
C ALA A 69 7.27 -7.44 -11.25
N ARG A 70 7.89 -7.98 -12.30
CA ARG A 70 7.77 -7.43 -13.66
C ARG A 70 6.58 -8.06 -14.36
N ASP A 71 5.63 -7.22 -14.77
CA ASP A 71 4.58 -7.46 -15.78
C ASP A 71 4.03 -8.91 -15.85
N ALA A 72 3.74 -9.51 -14.69
CA ALA A 72 2.80 -10.62 -14.68
C ALA A 72 1.42 -9.98 -14.84
N ARG A 73 0.79 -10.15 -16.01
CA ARG A 73 -0.67 -10.02 -16.09
C ARG A 73 -1.22 -10.87 -14.95
N VAL A 74 -1.76 -10.23 -13.92
CA VAL A 74 -2.27 -10.90 -12.73
C VAL A 74 -3.48 -11.73 -13.19
N THR A 75 -3.23 -12.96 -13.63
CA THR A 75 -4.25 -13.97 -13.76
C THR A 75 -4.49 -14.50 -12.36
N GLN A 76 -5.75 -14.41 -11.92
CA GLN A 76 -6.23 -14.75 -10.58
C GLN A 76 -5.79 -16.14 -10.06
N ASP A 77 -5.34 -17.02 -10.96
CA ASP A 77 -4.94 -18.39 -10.67
C ASP A 77 -3.49 -18.58 -10.15
N ASN A 78 -2.65 -17.53 -10.11
CA ASN A 78 -1.24 -17.63 -9.64
C ASN A 78 -0.97 -16.97 -8.27
N LEU A 79 -2.00 -16.76 -7.45
CA LEU A 79 -1.88 -16.07 -6.15
C LEU A 79 -1.11 -16.85 -5.07
N THR A 80 -0.86 -18.14 -5.28
CA THR A 80 -0.27 -19.02 -4.26
C THR A 80 1.25 -18.94 -4.13
N ASP A 81 1.95 -18.32 -5.07
CA ASP A 81 3.41 -18.11 -5.03
C ASP A 81 3.77 -16.62 -5.09
N SER A 82 2.80 -15.76 -4.73
CA SER A 82 2.99 -14.31 -4.67
C SER A 82 4.06 -13.99 -3.62
N GLU A 83 5.02 -13.14 -3.98
CA GLU A 83 6.13 -12.68 -3.14
C GLU A 83 5.61 -11.90 -1.91
N VAL A 84 5.06 -12.60 -0.92
CA VAL A 84 4.61 -12.02 0.34
C VAL A 84 5.84 -11.68 1.17
N VAL A 85 6.05 -10.38 1.41
CA VAL A 85 7.10 -9.91 2.31
C VAL A 85 6.53 -9.74 3.71
N MET A 86 7.06 -10.50 4.66
CA MET A 86 6.72 -10.34 6.08
C MET A 86 7.50 -9.17 6.68
N VAL A 87 6.78 -8.16 7.16
CA VAL A 87 7.38 -7.02 7.86
C VAL A 87 7.15 -7.21 9.37
N PRO A 88 8.21 -7.28 10.18
CA PRO A 88 8.04 -7.40 11.63
C PRO A 88 7.46 -6.10 12.19
N LEU A 89 6.35 -6.21 12.90
CA LEU A 89 5.66 -5.13 13.57
C LEU A 89 5.53 -5.47 15.05
N ARG A 90 5.95 -4.57 15.94
CA ARG A 90 5.63 -4.66 17.37
C ARG A 90 4.74 -3.51 17.76
N PHE A 91 3.68 -3.81 18.50
CA PHE A 91 2.77 -2.83 19.05
C PHE A 91 2.80 -2.88 20.58
N HIS A 92 2.80 -1.73 21.23
CA HIS A 92 2.60 -1.63 22.67
C HIS A 92 1.75 -0.42 23.05
N ALA A 93 0.90 -0.61 24.06
CA ALA A 93 0.08 0.43 24.65
C ALA A 93 -0.01 0.22 26.15
N HIS A 94 -0.06 1.32 26.88
CA HIS A 94 -0.18 1.31 28.35
C HIS A 94 -1.62 1.45 28.83
N VAL A 95 -2.53 1.88 27.95
CA VAL A 95 -3.93 2.18 28.27
C VAL A 95 -4.81 1.65 27.15
N ALA A 96 -6.04 1.29 27.50
CA ALA A 96 -7.08 1.01 26.53
C ALA A 96 -7.38 2.23 25.65
N GLY A 97 -7.67 1.99 24.38
CA GLY A 97 -7.92 3.04 23.42
C GLY A 97 -7.72 2.60 21.99
N ARG A 98 -7.93 3.54 21.07
CA ARG A 98 -7.75 3.36 19.63
C ARG A 98 -6.52 4.12 19.18
N PHE A 99 -5.58 3.42 18.56
CA PHE A 99 -4.31 3.96 18.08
C PHE A 99 -4.26 3.88 16.56
N GLN A 100 -4.24 5.04 15.90
CA GLN A 100 -4.18 5.15 14.44
C GLN A 100 -2.80 5.65 14.01
N CYS A 101 -2.03 4.77 13.37
CA CYS A 101 -0.68 5.04 12.94
C CYS A 101 -0.59 5.08 11.41
N GLN A 102 -0.09 6.17 10.85
CA GLN A 102 0.26 6.24 9.44
C GLN A 102 1.65 5.65 9.26
N LEU A 103 1.75 4.60 8.46
CA LEU A 103 3.00 3.98 8.01
C LEU A 103 3.32 4.50 6.61
N VAL A 104 4.45 5.15 6.46
CA VAL A 104 4.93 5.67 5.17
C VAL A 104 6.14 4.87 4.74
N LEU A 105 6.06 4.28 3.56
CA LEU A 105 7.17 3.62 2.88
C LEU A 105 7.64 4.53 1.74
N GLN A 106 8.91 4.93 1.74
CA GLN A 106 9.45 5.79 0.68
C GLN A 106 10.60 5.10 -0.04
N SER A 107 10.54 5.04 -1.36
CA SER A 107 11.63 4.59 -2.20
C SER A 107 11.90 5.59 -3.31
N TRP A 108 12.94 5.34 -4.10
CA TRP A 108 13.22 6.11 -5.31
C TRP A 108 12.16 5.93 -6.42
N ARG A 109 11.25 4.95 -6.31
CA ARG A 109 10.22 4.65 -7.32
C ARG A 109 8.86 5.23 -6.98
N ASP A 110 8.45 5.09 -5.73
CA ASP A 110 7.11 5.41 -5.23
C ASP A 110 7.13 5.64 -3.72
N ILE A 111 6.03 6.22 -3.25
CA ILE A 111 5.71 6.37 -1.83
C ILE A 111 4.40 5.65 -1.59
N ARG A 112 4.35 4.83 -0.53
CA ARG A 112 3.15 4.10 -0.12
C ARG A 112 2.77 4.53 1.29
N VAL A 113 1.50 4.80 1.50
CA VAL A 113 0.96 5.19 2.81
C VAL A 113 -0.09 4.18 3.22
N TYR A 114 0.09 3.62 4.42
CA TYR A 114 -0.84 2.68 5.04
C TYR A 114 -1.35 3.26 6.36
N LEU A 115 -2.59 2.97 6.68
CA LEU A 115 -3.16 3.26 7.99
C LEU A 115 -3.21 1.95 8.79
N LEU A 116 -2.41 1.90 9.86
CA LEU A 116 -2.45 0.84 10.86
C LEU A 116 -3.38 1.27 11.98
N GLU A 117 -4.28 0.37 12.38
CA GLU A 117 -5.18 0.61 13.51
C GLU A 117 -5.01 -0.50 14.54
N ALA A 118 -4.74 -0.11 15.78
CA ALA A 118 -4.74 -1.00 16.93
C ALA A 118 -5.81 -0.55 17.92
N VAL A 119 -6.67 -1.47 18.33
CA VAL A 119 -7.70 -1.25 19.36
C VAL A 119 -7.34 -2.07 20.57
N VAL A 120 -7.12 -1.39 21.68
CA VAL A 120 -6.82 -1.99 22.97
C VAL A 120 -8.05 -1.84 23.83
N THR A 121 -8.71 -2.94 24.13
CA THR A 121 -9.85 -2.97 25.04
C THR A 121 -9.34 -3.26 26.44
N ALA A 122 -9.79 -2.50 27.43
CA ALA A 122 -9.52 -2.83 28.82
C ALA A 122 -10.17 -4.20 29.15
N GLU A 123 -9.56 -4.96 30.06
CA GLU A 123 -10.28 -6.04 30.72
C GLU A 123 -11.37 -5.40 31.59
N GLY A 124 -12.58 -5.35 31.05
CA GLY A 124 -13.75 -4.79 31.71
C GLY A 124 -14.93 -5.73 31.54
N ASP A 125 -15.86 -5.68 32.49
CA ASP A 125 -17.06 -6.49 32.45
C ASP A 125 -17.91 -6.14 31.23
N HIS A 126 -18.39 -7.16 30.54
CA HIS A 126 -19.35 -6.97 29.45
C HIS A 126 -20.68 -6.49 30.03
N ALA A 127 -21.12 -5.30 29.65
CA ALA A 127 -22.45 -4.80 29.99
C ALA A 127 -23.49 -5.43 29.05
N GLN A 128 -24.42 -6.19 29.60
CA GLN A 128 -25.59 -6.68 28.87
C GLN A 128 -26.73 -5.66 29.02
N LEU A 129 -27.26 -5.19 27.89
CA LEU A 129 -28.46 -4.34 27.84
C LEU A 129 -29.63 -5.19 27.38
N GLU A 130 -30.70 -5.21 28.18
CA GLU A 130 -31.95 -5.88 27.83
C GLU A 130 -33.06 -4.82 27.67
N PHE A 131 -33.74 -4.86 26.52
CA PHE A 131 -34.84 -3.95 26.21
C PHE A 131 -36.13 -4.75 26.08
N THR A 132 -37.16 -4.35 26.83
CA THR A 132 -38.52 -4.90 26.68
C THR A 132 -39.48 -3.77 26.38
N THR A 133 -40.19 -3.86 25.25
CA THR A 133 -41.19 -2.86 24.84
C THR A 133 -42.44 -3.54 24.26
N PRO A 134 -43.64 -3.00 24.49
CA PRO A 134 -44.85 -3.42 23.79
C PRO A 134 -44.76 -3.14 22.28
N ALA A 135 -45.59 -3.84 21.49
CA ALA A 135 -45.63 -3.66 20.04
C ALA A 135 -45.88 -2.19 19.64
N HIS A 136 -45.11 -1.70 18.66
CA HIS A 136 -45.19 -0.36 18.09
C HIS A 136 -44.86 0.80 19.03
N LEU A 137 -44.20 0.56 20.17
CA LEU A 137 -43.75 1.61 21.08
C LEU A 137 -42.23 1.71 21.11
N SER A 138 -41.71 2.94 21.11
CA SER A 138 -40.29 3.23 21.26
C SER A 138 -39.83 3.03 22.70
N VAL A 139 -38.63 2.50 22.89
CA VAL A 139 -37.94 2.44 24.18
C VAL A 139 -36.66 3.27 24.08
N THR A 140 -36.38 4.06 25.11
CA THR A 140 -35.13 4.82 25.27
C THR A 140 -34.63 4.56 26.67
N GLN A 141 -33.36 4.18 26.79
CA GLN A 141 -32.68 3.98 28.06
C GLN A 141 -31.42 4.84 28.06
N ASP A 142 -31.34 5.76 29.01
CA ASP A 142 -30.13 6.53 29.24
C ASP A 142 -29.10 5.62 29.92
N ILE A 143 -27.89 5.57 29.36
CA ILE A 143 -26.78 4.79 29.92
C ILE A 143 -25.94 5.74 30.79
N PRO A 144 -25.91 5.56 32.11
CA PRO A 144 -25.07 6.38 32.98
C PRO A 144 -23.60 6.02 32.75
N LEU A 145 -22.88 6.89 32.04
CA LEU A 145 -21.44 6.76 31.86
C LEU A 145 -20.73 7.47 33.02
N ILE A 146 -20.08 6.70 33.88
CA ILE A 146 -19.25 7.23 34.97
C ILE A 146 -17.80 7.10 34.53
N ASN A 147 -17.10 8.23 34.41
CA ASN A 147 -15.66 8.23 34.19
C ASN A 147 -14.96 8.00 35.53
N GLU A 148 -14.51 6.77 35.77
CA GLU A 148 -13.75 6.42 36.98
C GLU A 148 -12.25 6.81 36.87
N SER A 149 -11.82 7.28 35.71
CA SER A 149 -10.43 7.68 35.47
C SER A 149 -10.14 9.10 35.98
N ARG A 150 -8.85 9.44 36.10
CA ARG A 150 -8.37 10.80 36.43
C ARG A 150 -8.19 11.69 35.21
N GLN A 151 -8.55 11.22 34.02
CA GLN A 151 -8.47 12.01 32.79
C GLN A 151 -9.83 12.67 32.51
N ASP A 152 -9.80 13.95 32.13
CA ASP A 152 -10.96 14.64 31.60
C ASP A 152 -11.37 14.07 30.23
N TRP A 153 -12.64 14.29 29.89
CA TRP A 153 -13.30 13.76 28.68
C TRP A 153 -12.97 14.57 27.42
#